data_AF-A0A388PR50-F1
#
_entry.id   AF-A0A388PR50-F1
#
_cell.length_a   1.000
_cell.length_b   1.000
_cell.length_c   1.000
_cell.angle_alpha   90.00
_cell.angle_beta   90.00
_cell.angle_gamma   90.00
#
_symmetry.space_group_name_H-M   'P 1'
#
loop_
_entity.id
_entity.type
_entity.pdbx_description
1 polymer ?
#
loop_
_entity_poly.entity_id
_entity_poly.type
_entity_poly.pdbx_seq_one_letter_code
_entity_poly.pdbx_strand_id
1 'polypeptide(L)'
;MPSDVPLLAVRRAPRSWRGFLASLLVHVGLVALATWFVVSRTTSEPPRPDPTVHAVAGGREAGGAIPVRRPSPARPAAPLRRIVVAGAGGVTLPDLPAMSALGGPAESSGLAGQAGLGGGRGFAGGSGAGLGVGQGLAAGFVGKPVLGATIRALKVAVYLDCSGSMKPYLERVEAEIRKQFPDADVFRFDGARVVALDDAIVHGRHFRGEPPRLREGPTETVVATLTSAGQRLQAKIREACEKGSLGAWLDRLLTEPYDALVVFSDFQDGVRIYEEGAKGAPHLIYSDSAYHRVNQRKAPSYRWERAWLEAFGRADRHQGPRLYLYSIQTTPQAFLLRCVEASGGAAVDVGWLRSGRRGR
;
A
#
# COMPACT_ATOMS: atom_id res chain seq x y z
N MET A 1 7.42 2.68 -73.97
CA MET A 1 7.04 1.31 -74.36
C MET A 1 8.15 0.77 -75.24
N PRO A 2 9.03 -0.08 -74.70
CA PRO A 2 8.81 -1.51 -74.88
C PRO A 2 9.15 -2.42 -73.67
N SER A 3 8.43 -3.54 -73.66
CA SER A 3 8.76 -4.91 -73.21
C SER A 3 9.16 -5.20 -71.75
N ASP A 4 8.16 -5.64 -70.98
CA ASP A 4 8.31 -6.46 -69.79
C ASP A 4 8.98 -7.81 -70.10
N VAL A 5 10.01 -8.15 -69.33
CA VAL A 5 10.61 -9.49 -69.27
C VAL A 5 10.13 -10.17 -67.98
N PRO A 6 9.50 -11.36 -68.02
CA PRO A 6 9.13 -12.05 -66.80
C PRO A 6 10.37 -12.70 -66.16
N LEU A 7 10.68 -12.30 -64.93
CA LEU A 7 11.67 -12.95 -64.07
C LEU A 7 11.14 -14.34 -63.66
N LEU A 8 11.79 -15.39 -64.18
CA LEU A 8 11.58 -16.77 -63.75
C LEU A 8 11.96 -16.93 -62.27
N ALA A 9 10.97 -17.19 -61.42
CA ALA A 9 11.19 -17.49 -60.01
C ALA A 9 11.87 -18.87 -59.87
N VAL A 10 13.11 -18.85 -59.39
CA VAL A 10 13.89 -20.04 -59.03
C VAL A 10 13.18 -20.77 -57.88
N ARG A 11 12.62 -21.95 -58.15
CA ARG A 11 12.08 -22.85 -57.12
C ARG A 11 13.21 -23.28 -56.18
N ARG A 12 13.14 -22.85 -54.90
CA ARG A 12 14.07 -23.29 -53.85
C ARG A 12 13.92 -24.80 -53.59
N ALA A 13 15.07 -25.47 -53.50
CA ALA A 13 15.26 -26.89 -53.32
C ALA A 13 14.55 -27.47 -52.06
N PRO A 14 14.21 -28.78 -52.05
CA PRO A 14 13.49 -29.41 -50.95
C PRO A 14 14.31 -29.40 -49.65
N ARG A 15 13.62 -29.12 -48.54
CA ARG A 15 14.14 -29.20 -47.16
C ARG A 15 14.83 -30.55 -46.94
N SER A 16 16.12 -30.52 -46.62
CA SER A 16 16.88 -31.75 -46.37
C SER A 16 16.37 -32.41 -45.09
N TRP A 17 15.98 -33.67 -45.20
CA TRP A 17 15.52 -34.53 -44.10
C TRP A 17 16.48 -34.53 -42.89
N ARG A 18 17.77 -34.31 -43.16
CA ARG A 18 18.83 -34.14 -42.15
C ARG A 18 18.58 -32.97 -41.21
N GLY A 19 18.11 -31.82 -41.71
CA GLY A 19 17.80 -30.65 -40.88
C GLY A 19 16.58 -30.87 -39.99
N PHE A 20 15.58 -31.60 -40.49
CA PHE A 20 14.41 -31.98 -39.71
C PHE A 20 14.78 -32.93 -38.56
N LEU A 21 15.54 -33.99 -38.85
CA LEU A 21 16.00 -34.94 -37.83
C LEU A 21 16.90 -34.29 -36.78
N ALA A 22 17.80 -33.39 -37.19
CA ALA A 22 18.65 -32.66 -36.26
C ALA A 22 17.82 -31.77 -35.31
N SER A 23 16.84 -31.06 -35.84
CA SER A 23 15.92 -30.24 -35.02
C SER A 23 15.12 -31.09 -34.03
N LEU A 24 14.61 -32.25 -34.48
CA LEU A 24 13.84 -33.15 -33.65
C LEU A 24 14.66 -33.70 -32.46
N LEU A 25 15.91 -34.09 -32.71
CA LEU A 25 16.81 -34.59 -31.66
C LEU A 25 17.11 -33.52 -30.59
N VAL A 26 17.33 -32.27 -31.01
CA VAL A 26 17.55 -31.16 -30.08
C VAL A 26 16.33 -30.91 -29.18
N HIS A 27 15.12 -30.95 -29.75
CA HIS A 27 13.91 -30.73 -28.98
C HIS A 27 13.63 -31.87 -28.00
N VAL A 28 13.82 -33.12 -28.41
CA VAL A 28 13.67 -34.28 -27.52
C VAL A 28 14.68 -34.22 -26.37
N GLY A 29 15.94 -33.84 -26.65
CA GLY A 29 16.96 -33.65 -25.63
C GLY A 29 16.62 -32.56 -24.61
N LEU A 30 16.11 -31.42 -25.07
CA LEU A 30 15.68 -30.32 -24.18
C LEU A 30 14.52 -30.73 -23.26
N VAL A 31 13.54 -31.48 -23.77
CA VAL A 31 12.42 -31.97 -22.96
C VAL A 31 12.91 -32.97 -21.91
N ALA A 32 13.80 -33.88 -22.27
CA ALA A 32 14.37 -34.85 -21.34
C ALA A 32 15.20 -34.17 -20.23
N LEU A 33 15.95 -33.11 -20.56
CA LEU A 33 16.73 -32.36 -19.59
C LEU A 33 15.83 -31.60 -18.60
N ALA A 34 14.73 -31.04 -19.10
CA ALA A 34 13.74 -30.33 -18.28
C ALA A 34 13.01 -31.28 -17.33
N THR A 35 12.58 -32.46 -17.80
CA THR A 35 11.92 -33.46 -16.94
C THR A 35 12.89 -34.00 -15.90
N TRP A 36 14.13 -34.28 -16.27
CA TRP A 36 15.18 -34.68 -15.33
C TRP A 36 15.42 -33.61 -14.25
N PHE A 37 15.50 -32.33 -14.63
CA PHE A 37 15.71 -31.23 -13.68
C PHE A 37 14.56 -31.11 -12.67
N VAL A 38 13.31 -31.28 -13.11
CA VAL A 38 12.14 -31.26 -12.21
C VAL A 38 12.19 -32.46 -11.26
N VAL A 39 12.36 -33.67 -11.79
CA VAL A 39 12.32 -34.91 -10.98
C VAL A 39 13.47 -34.97 -9.98
N SER A 40 14.68 -34.55 -10.38
CA SER A 40 15.86 -34.51 -9.49
C SER A 40 15.77 -33.45 -8.39
N ARG A 41 14.83 -32.50 -8.50
CA ARG A 41 14.56 -31.47 -7.49
C ARG A 41 13.31 -31.75 -6.67
N THR A 42 12.49 -32.71 -7.07
CA THR A 42 11.31 -33.18 -6.32
C THR A 42 11.62 -34.51 -5.64
N THR A 43 12.43 -34.48 -4.59
CA THR A 43 12.49 -35.58 -3.62
C THR A 43 12.10 -35.09 -2.23
N SER A 44 11.07 -35.77 -1.71
CA SER A 44 10.63 -35.90 -0.31
C SER A 44 10.04 -34.67 0.38
N GLU A 45 8.72 -34.54 0.29
CA GLU A 45 7.92 -33.87 1.33
C GLU A 45 7.98 -34.75 2.60
N PRO A 46 8.43 -34.25 3.77
CA PRO A 46 8.35 -35.02 5.00
C PRO A 46 6.88 -35.24 5.41
N PRO A 47 6.56 -36.33 6.12
CA PRO A 47 5.19 -36.63 6.52
C PRO A 47 4.60 -35.47 7.34
N ARG A 48 3.37 -35.05 7.02
CA ARG A 48 2.64 -34.05 7.81
C ARG A 48 2.43 -34.57 9.24
N PRO A 49 2.78 -33.80 10.28
CA PRO A 49 2.41 -34.13 11.65
C PRO A 49 0.91 -33.91 11.89
N ASP A 50 0.29 -34.80 12.67
CA ASP A 50 -1.12 -34.78 13.04
C ASP A 50 -1.59 -33.46 13.71
N PRO A 51 -2.86 -33.05 13.51
CA PRO A 51 -3.39 -31.76 13.95
C PRO A 51 -3.72 -31.64 15.45
N THR A 52 -3.10 -32.42 16.34
CA THR A 52 -3.43 -32.41 17.79
C THR A 52 -2.28 -32.03 18.72
N VAL A 53 -1.23 -31.38 18.23
CA VAL A 53 -0.17 -30.84 19.09
C VAL A 53 0.03 -29.34 18.85
N HIS A 54 -0.39 -28.52 19.83
CA HIS A 54 0.01 -27.12 19.92
C HIS A 54 1.50 -27.04 20.27
N ALA A 55 2.35 -27.02 19.24
CA ALA A 55 3.77 -26.73 19.40
C ALA A 55 4.00 -25.22 19.35
N VAL A 56 4.53 -24.66 20.45
CA VAL A 56 5.09 -23.30 20.50
C VAL A 56 6.32 -23.27 19.61
N ALA A 57 6.29 -22.47 18.54
CA ALA A 57 7.42 -22.30 17.64
C ALA A 57 8.50 -21.42 18.32
N GLY A 58 9.45 -22.08 18.97
CA GLY A 58 10.76 -21.54 19.32
C GLY A 58 11.80 -22.62 19.03
N GLY A 59 12.47 -22.54 17.89
CA GLY A 59 13.49 -23.53 17.54
C GLY A 59 14.07 -23.33 16.15
N ARG A 60 15.21 -22.65 16.09
CA ARG A 60 16.09 -22.57 14.93
C ARG A 60 17.10 -23.72 15.08
N GLU A 61 17.17 -24.66 14.14
CA GLU A 61 18.31 -25.57 14.05
C GLU A 61 19.37 -24.98 13.11
N ALA A 62 20.55 -24.70 13.66
CA ALA A 62 21.85 -24.84 13.01
C ALA A 62 22.91 -24.80 14.11
N GLY A 63 23.77 -25.83 14.13
CA GLY A 63 24.64 -26.19 15.24
C GLY A 63 25.58 -25.09 15.77
N GLY A 64 25.83 -25.19 17.07
CA GLY A 64 26.81 -24.40 17.80
C GLY A 64 26.58 -24.58 19.30
N ALA A 65 27.56 -25.16 20.00
CA ALA A 65 27.51 -25.35 21.44
C ALA A 65 27.37 -24.00 22.18
N ILE A 66 26.42 -23.91 23.13
CA ILE A 66 26.24 -22.73 23.98
C ILE A 66 26.37 -23.13 25.46
N PRO A 67 27.12 -22.37 26.27
CA PRO A 67 27.26 -22.62 27.70
C PRO A 67 25.95 -22.35 28.46
N VAL A 68 25.71 -23.15 29.49
CA VAL A 68 24.51 -23.11 30.35
C VAL A 68 24.42 -21.76 31.07
N ARG A 69 23.40 -20.96 30.73
CA ARG A 69 23.00 -19.76 31.50
C ARG A 69 21.91 -20.16 32.49
N ARG A 70 22.17 -20.00 33.79
CA ARG A 70 21.20 -20.28 34.87
C ARG A 70 19.98 -19.35 34.74
N PRO A 71 18.75 -19.83 35.01
CA PRO A 71 17.56 -18.99 35.00
C PRO A 71 17.55 -18.03 36.20
N SER A 72 17.23 -16.75 35.93
CA SER A 72 16.86 -15.79 36.97
C SER A 72 15.50 -16.15 37.58
N PRO A 73 15.26 -15.87 38.87
CA PRO A 73 14.02 -16.25 39.54
C PRO A 73 12.80 -15.53 38.96
N ALA A 74 11.74 -16.29 38.71
CA ALA A 74 10.46 -15.79 38.24
C ALA A 74 9.82 -14.86 39.29
N ARG A 75 9.37 -13.68 38.85
CA ARG A 75 8.43 -12.86 39.62
C ARG A 75 7.11 -13.63 39.75
N PRO A 76 6.46 -13.67 40.93
CA PRO A 76 5.18 -14.35 41.08
C PRO A 76 4.11 -13.66 40.22
N ALA A 77 3.38 -14.47 39.46
CA ALA A 77 2.22 -14.03 38.69
C ALA A 77 1.13 -13.54 39.64
N ALA A 78 0.58 -12.36 39.39
CA ALA A 78 -0.56 -11.83 40.14
C ALA A 78 -1.79 -12.73 39.93
N PRO A 79 -2.60 -12.98 40.97
CA PRO A 79 -3.75 -13.88 40.87
C PRO A 79 -4.85 -13.27 39.98
N LEU A 80 -5.29 -14.03 38.98
CA LEU A 80 -6.46 -13.73 38.16
C LEU A 80 -7.72 -13.75 39.05
N ARG A 81 -8.38 -12.59 39.20
CA ARG A 81 -9.66 -12.48 39.91
C ARG A 81 -10.79 -12.98 39.00
N ARG A 82 -11.42 -14.08 39.40
CA ARG A 82 -12.60 -14.67 38.76
C ARG A 82 -13.81 -13.78 39.02
N ILE A 83 -14.51 -13.37 37.96
CA ILE A 83 -15.81 -12.68 38.06
C ILE A 83 -16.84 -13.72 38.50
N VAL A 84 -17.48 -13.51 39.65
CA VAL A 84 -18.64 -14.29 40.09
C VAL A 84 -19.86 -13.37 39.98
N VAL A 85 -20.82 -13.76 39.16
CA VAL A 85 -22.13 -13.09 39.07
C VAL A 85 -23.03 -13.68 40.14
N ALA A 86 -23.42 -12.88 41.13
CA ALA A 86 -24.44 -13.25 42.11
C ALA A 86 -25.71 -12.45 41.85
N GLY A 87 -26.65 -13.02 41.09
CA GLY A 87 -28.08 -12.66 41.12
C GLY A 87 -28.49 -11.26 40.62
N ALA A 88 -29.77 -11.12 40.29
CA ALA A 88 -30.32 -9.97 39.60
C ALA A 88 -30.55 -8.76 40.53
N GLY A 89 -30.05 -7.59 40.11
CA GLY A 89 -30.46 -6.27 40.61
C GLY A 89 -29.45 -5.56 41.51
N GLY A 90 -28.38 -5.02 40.92
CA GLY A 90 -27.52 -4.02 41.57
C GLY A 90 -26.04 -4.19 41.23
N VAL A 91 -25.51 -3.38 40.31
CA VAL A 91 -24.06 -3.27 40.06
C VAL A 91 -23.53 -2.15 40.94
N THR A 92 -22.80 -2.49 42.01
CA THR A 92 -21.93 -1.54 42.71
C THR A 92 -20.57 -1.52 42.02
N LEU A 93 -20.12 -0.32 41.65
CA LEU A 93 -18.76 -0.11 41.16
C LEU A 93 -17.79 -0.14 42.36
N PRO A 94 -16.59 -0.73 42.24
CA PRO A 94 -15.55 -0.59 43.25
C PRO A 94 -14.99 0.84 43.25
N ASP A 95 -14.75 1.39 44.44
CA ASP A 95 -14.12 2.70 44.61
C ASP A 95 -12.74 2.75 43.94
N LEU A 96 -12.52 3.76 43.10
CA LEU A 96 -11.22 4.07 42.53
C LEU A 96 -10.34 4.76 43.59
N PRO A 97 -9.04 4.41 43.71
CA PRO A 97 -8.16 5.11 44.62
C PRO A 97 -7.98 6.57 44.18
N ALA A 98 -8.02 7.47 45.17
CA ALA A 98 -7.95 8.90 44.99
C ALA A 98 -6.69 9.36 44.22
N MET A 99 -6.90 10.25 43.26
CA MET A 99 -5.86 11.04 42.62
C MET A 99 -5.25 11.99 43.67
N SER A 100 -4.06 11.67 44.17
CA SER A 100 -3.23 12.63 44.89
C SER A 100 -2.20 13.22 43.95
N ALA A 101 -2.32 14.54 43.78
CA ALA A 101 -1.44 15.41 43.03
C ALA A 101 -0.07 15.59 43.72
N LEU A 102 0.98 15.77 42.90
CA LEU A 102 2.15 16.64 43.11
C LEU A 102 3.04 16.43 41.86
N GLY A 103 3.49 17.40 41.07
CA GLY A 103 3.71 18.81 41.31
C GLY A 103 5.14 19.14 40.86
N GLY A 104 5.28 19.80 39.69
CA GLY A 104 6.38 20.73 39.40
C GLY A 104 7.76 20.19 38.97
N PRO A 105 8.58 21.05 38.30
CA PRO A 105 9.67 20.67 37.41
C PRO A 105 11.03 20.61 38.11
N ALA A 106 11.97 19.83 37.57
CA ALA A 106 13.38 19.91 37.93
C ALA A 106 14.25 19.81 36.67
N GLU A 107 14.98 20.90 36.46
CA GLU A 107 15.97 21.10 35.40
C GLU A 107 17.21 20.22 35.59
N SER A 108 17.87 19.98 34.46
CA SER A 108 19.32 19.84 34.25
C SER A 108 20.16 19.16 35.32
N SER A 109 20.69 17.98 35.02
CA SER A 109 22.03 17.55 35.44
C SER A 109 22.56 16.54 34.43
N GLY A 110 23.71 16.86 33.85
CA GLY A 110 24.26 16.21 32.66
C GLY A 110 24.98 14.88 32.91
N LEU A 111 25.17 14.16 31.81
CA LEU A 111 26.26 13.22 31.54
C LEU A 111 26.23 13.04 30.01
N ALA A 112 27.04 13.77 29.23
CA ALA A 112 28.44 13.45 28.89
C ALA A 112 28.61 12.09 28.19
N GLY A 113 28.98 12.14 26.90
CA GLY A 113 30.00 11.22 26.37
C GLY A 113 29.62 10.29 25.21
N GLN A 114 29.83 10.82 23.99
CA GLN A 114 30.73 10.25 22.98
C GLN A 114 30.25 9.14 22.00
N ALA A 115 30.73 9.34 20.75
CA ALA A 115 30.69 8.51 19.54
C ALA A 115 29.35 8.53 18.75
N GLY A 116 29.23 9.06 17.53
CA GLY A 116 30.22 9.35 16.49
C GLY A 116 29.98 8.45 15.27
N LEU A 117 29.87 9.07 14.10
CA LEU A 117 29.90 8.49 12.73
C LEU A 117 28.58 7.82 12.29
N GLY A 118 27.88 8.23 11.23
CA GLY A 118 28.36 8.67 9.92
C GLY A 118 28.12 7.53 8.93
N GLY A 119 27.14 7.67 8.02
CA GLY A 119 26.87 6.62 7.04
C GLY A 119 25.65 6.87 6.16
N GLY A 120 25.75 7.84 5.24
CA GLY A 120 24.90 7.87 4.07
C GLY A 120 25.20 6.70 3.13
N ARG A 121 24.15 6.07 2.60
CA ARG A 121 24.06 5.16 1.44
C ARG A 121 22.62 4.63 1.46
N GLY A 122 21.80 4.65 0.42
CA GLY A 122 21.96 4.98 -0.98
C GLY A 122 20.71 4.40 -1.66
N PHE A 123 20.08 5.17 -2.53
CA PHE A 123 19.02 4.67 -3.41
C PHE A 123 19.62 3.60 -4.34
N ALA A 124 19.11 2.38 -4.25
CA ALA A 124 19.30 1.37 -5.28
C ALA A 124 18.10 0.42 -5.27
N GLY A 125 17.43 0.32 -6.41
CA GLY A 125 16.26 -0.53 -6.61
C GLY A 125 16.53 -1.98 -6.28
N GLY A 126 15.55 -2.59 -5.62
CA GLY A 126 15.50 -4.01 -5.35
C GLY A 126 14.06 -4.39 -5.05
N SER A 127 13.46 -5.14 -5.96
CA SER A 127 12.25 -5.93 -5.71
C SER A 127 12.53 -6.86 -4.53
N GLY A 128 12.11 -6.47 -3.34
CA GLY A 128 12.26 -7.24 -2.13
C GLY A 128 10.98 -7.15 -1.33
N ALA A 129 10.31 -8.29 -1.15
CA ALA A 129 9.25 -8.46 -0.17
C ALA A 129 9.75 -7.95 1.19
N GLY A 130 9.29 -6.76 1.58
CA GLY A 130 9.58 -6.19 2.87
C GLY A 130 8.93 -7.05 3.96
N LEU A 131 9.74 -7.87 4.63
CA LEU A 131 9.44 -8.42 5.95
C LEU A 131 9.45 -7.27 6.95
N GLY A 132 8.42 -6.43 6.87
CA GLY A 132 8.12 -5.42 7.88
C GLY A 132 7.53 -6.11 9.11
N VAL A 133 8.36 -6.32 10.13
CA VAL A 133 7.91 -6.61 11.50
C VAL A 133 7.22 -5.35 12.02
N GLY A 134 5.97 -5.15 11.60
CA GLY A 134 5.11 -4.07 12.04
C GLY A 134 4.26 -4.59 13.20
N GLN A 135 4.75 -4.35 14.40
CA GLN A 135 4.08 -4.63 15.67
C GLN A 135 3.01 -3.55 15.88
N GLY A 136 1.91 -3.61 15.11
CA GLY A 136 0.94 -2.51 15.07
C GLY A 136 -0.46 -2.89 14.61
N LEU A 137 -0.81 -4.17 14.65
CA LEU A 137 -2.15 -4.70 14.91
C LEU A 137 -1.94 -5.76 15.97
N ALA A 138 -2.80 -5.80 16.98
CA ALA A 138 -2.70 -6.66 18.17
C ALA A 138 -1.90 -7.95 17.88
N ALA A 139 -0.83 -8.20 18.65
CA ALA A 139 0.05 -9.35 18.43
C ALA A 139 -0.79 -10.61 18.11
N GLY A 140 -0.71 -11.09 16.86
CA GLY A 140 -1.59 -12.13 16.32
C GLY A 140 -2.50 -11.72 15.15
N PHE A 141 -2.57 -10.45 14.76
CA PHE A 141 -3.33 -10.04 13.57
C PHE A 141 -2.62 -10.43 12.27
N VAL A 142 -3.19 -11.38 11.54
CA VAL A 142 -2.74 -11.79 10.20
C VAL A 142 -3.38 -10.87 9.17
N GLY A 143 -2.58 -10.05 8.49
CA GLY A 143 -3.08 -9.20 7.41
C GLY A 143 -3.60 -10.02 6.22
N LYS A 144 -4.49 -9.43 5.42
CA LYS A 144 -5.15 -10.12 4.31
C LYS A 144 -4.43 -9.85 2.97
N PRO A 145 -4.10 -10.89 2.18
CA PRO A 145 -3.41 -10.71 0.91
C PRO A 145 -4.36 -10.17 -0.16
N VAL A 146 -4.04 -9.01 -0.73
CA VAL A 146 -4.76 -8.38 -1.84
C VAL A 146 -3.76 -8.04 -2.93
N LEU A 147 -3.92 -8.63 -4.11
CA LEU A 147 -3.19 -8.29 -5.34
C LEU A 147 -1.65 -8.14 -5.20
N GLY A 148 -1.02 -8.89 -4.27
CA GLY A 148 0.44 -8.89 -4.08
C GLY A 148 0.93 -8.15 -2.83
N ALA A 149 0.07 -7.46 -2.08
CA ALA A 149 0.40 -6.92 -0.75
C ALA A 149 -0.46 -7.55 0.35
N THR A 150 0.06 -7.53 1.57
CA THR A 150 -0.68 -7.92 2.76
C THR A 150 -1.26 -6.67 3.42
N ILE A 151 -2.58 -6.48 3.30
CA ILE A 151 -3.29 -5.37 3.91
C ILE A 151 -3.54 -5.68 5.38
N ARG A 152 -2.95 -4.84 6.24
CA ARG A 152 -3.09 -4.87 7.70
C ARG A 152 -4.15 -3.86 8.15
N ALA A 153 -5.43 -4.29 8.18
CA ALA A 153 -6.57 -3.44 8.55
C ALA A 153 -7.82 -4.26 8.90
N LEU A 154 -8.75 -3.69 9.68
CA LEU A 154 -10.11 -4.22 9.84
C LEU A 154 -11.09 -3.45 8.93
N LYS A 155 -11.04 -2.11 8.98
CA LYS A 155 -11.86 -1.20 8.18
C LYS A 155 -11.04 -0.59 7.05
N VAL A 156 -11.50 -0.79 5.82
CA VAL A 156 -10.79 -0.36 4.61
C VAL A 156 -11.67 0.57 3.79
N ALA A 157 -11.13 1.74 3.46
CA ALA A 157 -11.67 2.60 2.42
C ALA A 157 -10.81 2.46 1.16
N VAL A 158 -11.45 2.31 0.02
CA VAL A 158 -10.79 2.11 -1.27
C VAL A 158 -11.13 3.26 -2.19
N TYR A 159 -10.11 3.86 -2.78
CA TYR A 159 -10.20 4.76 -3.91
C TYR A 159 -9.90 3.99 -5.18
N LEU A 160 -10.88 3.87 -6.07
CA LEU A 160 -10.65 3.43 -7.44
C LEU A 160 -10.73 4.65 -8.35
N ASP A 161 -9.61 4.96 -9.00
CA ASP A 161 -9.59 5.90 -10.10
C ASP A 161 -10.46 5.36 -11.25
N CYS A 162 -11.54 6.06 -11.58
CA CYS A 162 -12.47 5.65 -12.65
C CYS A 162 -12.22 6.38 -13.98
N SER A 163 -11.02 6.96 -14.16
CA SER A 163 -10.58 7.52 -15.43
C SER A 163 -10.59 6.48 -16.55
N GLY A 164 -10.64 6.95 -17.80
CA GLY A 164 -10.81 6.08 -18.98
C GLY A 164 -9.76 4.96 -19.10
N SER A 165 -8.53 5.19 -18.67
CA SER A 165 -7.46 4.19 -18.64
C SER A 165 -7.70 3.09 -17.60
N MET A 166 -8.43 3.39 -16.53
CA MET A 166 -8.66 2.48 -15.41
C MET A 166 -9.95 1.64 -15.54
N LYS A 167 -10.93 2.11 -16.30
CA LYS A 167 -12.24 1.46 -16.49
C LYS A 167 -12.19 -0.06 -16.74
N PRO A 168 -11.30 -0.58 -17.61
CA PRO A 168 -11.25 -2.02 -17.90
C PRO A 168 -10.91 -2.91 -16.70
N TYR A 169 -10.38 -2.34 -15.60
CA TYR A 169 -9.86 -3.10 -14.47
C TYR A 169 -10.73 -2.99 -13.20
N LEU A 170 -11.67 -2.04 -13.16
CA LEU A 170 -12.41 -1.67 -11.95
C LEU A 170 -13.16 -2.85 -11.32
N GLU A 171 -13.94 -3.58 -12.12
CA GLU A 171 -14.74 -4.71 -11.61
C GLU A 171 -13.86 -5.82 -11.04
N ARG A 172 -12.77 -6.14 -11.74
CA ARG A 172 -11.83 -7.18 -11.31
C ARG A 172 -11.12 -6.79 -10.01
N VAL A 173 -10.66 -5.54 -9.92
CA VAL A 173 -9.98 -5.02 -8.73
C VAL A 173 -10.94 -5.01 -7.54
N GLU A 174 -12.16 -4.49 -7.71
CA GLU A 174 -13.15 -4.48 -6.65
C GLU A 174 -13.48 -5.89 -6.16
N ALA A 175 -13.67 -6.85 -7.08
CA ALA A 175 -13.92 -8.24 -6.70
C ALA A 175 -12.78 -8.84 -5.86
N GLU A 176 -11.51 -8.58 -6.22
CA GLU A 176 -10.36 -9.09 -5.47
C GLU A 176 -10.25 -8.46 -4.07
N ILE A 177 -10.58 -7.17 -3.93
CA ILE A 177 -10.65 -6.51 -2.63
C ILE A 177 -11.77 -7.12 -1.79
N ARG A 178 -12.98 -7.23 -2.35
CA ARG A 178 -14.16 -7.69 -1.61
C ARG A 178 -14.09 -9.15 -1.19
N LYS A 179 -13.29 -9.99 -1.87
CA LYS A 179 -12.96 -11.35 -1.40
C LYS A 179 -12.33 -11.34 0.01
N GLN A 180 -11.49 -10.34 0.28
CA GLN A 180 -10.79 -10.22 1.56
C GLN A 180 -11.51 -9.26 2.53
N PHE A 181 -12.12 -8.21 2.00
CA PHE A 181 -12.82 -7.17 2.73
C PHE A 181 -14.24 -6.98 2.16
N PRO A 182 -15.20 -7.87 2.48
CA PRO A 182 -16.57 -7.78 1.97
C PRO A 182 -17.21 -6.41 2.24
N ASP A 183 -16.94 -5.86 3.42
CA ASP A 183 -17.45 -4.58 3.91
C ASP A 183 -16.55 -3.38 3.54
N ALA A 184 -15.65 -3.52 2.57
CA ALA A 184 -14.84 -2.39 2.11
C ALA A 184 -15.75 -1.29 1.51
N ASP A 185 -15.50 -0.05 1.90
CA ASP A 185 -16.15 1.12 1.31
C ASP A 185 -15.37 1.53 0.05
N VAL A 186 -15.92 1.19 -1.11
CA VAL A 186 -15.27 1.41 -2.41
C VAL A 186 -15.81 2.69 -3.06
N PHE A 187 -14.97 3.72 -3.06
CA PHE A 187 -15.22 5.02 -3.67
C PHE A 187 -14.62 5.07 -5.08
N ARG A 188 -15.38 5.58 -6.04
CA ARG A 188 -14.96 5.73 -7.44
C ARG A 188 -15.07 7.19 -7.87
N PHE A 189 -13.92 7.80 -8.16
CA PHE A 189 -13.79 9.19 -8.58
C PHE A 189 -12.84 9.30 -9.76
N ASP A 190 -13.07 10.28 -10.63
CA ASP A 190 -12.28 10.45 -11.86
C ASP A 190 -10.89 11.03 -11.57
N GLY A 191 -9.88 10.33 -12.09
CA GLY A 191 -8.47 10.67 -11.97
C GLY A 191 -7.89 10.35 -10.59
N ALA A 192 -6.58 10.48 -10.47
CA ALA A 192 -5.85 10.29 -9.22
C ALA A 192 -4.87 11.44 -8.98
N ARG A 193 -5.37 12.67 -9.16
CA ARG A 193 -4.60 13.91 -8.98
C ARG A 193 -4.56 14.30 -7.51
N VAL A 194 -3.38 14.74 -7.05
CA VAL A 194 -3.23 15.48 -5.79
C VAL A 194 -2.95 16.93 -6.17
N VAL A 195 -3.89 17.83 -5.86
CA VAL A 195 -3.75 19.24 -6.19
C VAL A 195 -3.68 20.05 -4.92
N ALA A 196 -2.68 20.92 -4.82
CA ALA A 196 -2.54 21.89 -3.74
C ALA A 196 -2.54 23.32 -4.31
N LEU A 197 -3.10 24.24 -3.54
CA LEU A 197 -2.91 25.68 -3.70
C LEU A 197 -2.19 26.15 -2.44
N ASP A 198 -0.96 26.60 -2.61
CA ASP A 198 -0.04 26.94 -1.53
C ASP A 198 0.04 25.81 -0.48
N ASP A 199 -0.38 26.10 0.75
CA ASP A 199 -0.28 25.21 1.90
C ASP A 199 -1.53 24.34 2.14
N ALA A 200 -2.50 24.33 1.20
CA ALA A 200 -3.73 23.58 1.33
C ALA A 200 -3.99 22.65 0.14
N ILE A 201 -4.45 21.42 0.43
CA ILE A 201 -5.01 20.52 -0.58
C ILE A 201 -6.31 21.13 -1.11
N VAL A 202 -6.42 21.29 -2.42
CA VAL A 202 -7.63 21.80 -3.09
C VAL A 202 -8.83 20.89 -2.79
N HIS A 203 -9.93 21.48 -2.33
CA HIS A 203 -11.12 20.79 -1.80
C HIS A 203 -10.89 19.85 -0.60
N GLY A 204 -9.69 19.86 -0.01
CA GLY A 204 -9.40 19.20 1.27
C GLY A 204 -10.17 19.80 2.44
N ARG A 205 -9.94 19.28 3.66
CA ARG A 205 -10.65 19.70 4.88
C ARG A 205 -10.41 21.15 5.26
N HIS A 206 -9.20 21.64 5.00
CA HIS A 206 -8.76 22.97 5.39
C HIS A 206 -8.69 23.94 4.21
N PHE A 207 -9.14 23.51 3.03
CA PHE A 207 -9.12 24.35 1.84
C PHE A 207 -10.05 25.55 2.00
N ARG A 208 -9.53 26.73 1.66
CA ARG A 208 -10.28 27.98 1.55
C ARG A 208 -9.74 28.72 0.34
N GLY A 209 -10.62 29.39 -0.40
CA GLY A 209 -10.25 30.16 -1.58
C GLY A 209 -10.75 29.54 -2.89
N GLU A 210 -10.37 30.19 -3.99
CA GLU A 210 -10.77 29.80 -5.34
C GLU A 210 -9.83 28.70 -5.87
N PRO A 211 -10.34 27.52 -6.26
CA PRO A 211 -9.51 26.45 -6.77
C PRO A 211 -8.97 26.79 -8.17
N PRO A 212 -7.79 26.25 -8.55
CA PRO A 212 -7.36 26.29 -9.94
C PRO A 212 -8.41 25.57 -10.82
N ARG A 213 -8.46 25.90 -12.11
CA ARG A 213 -9.32 25.18 -13.07
C ARG A 213 -8.79 23.76 -13.24
N LEU A 214 -9.57 22.79 -12.77
CA LEU A 214 -9.25 21.37 -12.88
C LEU A 214 -10.23 20.68 -13.83
N ARG A 215 -9.76 19.58 -14.43
CA ARG A 215 -10.66 18.65 -15.11
C ARG A 215 -11.48 17.95 -14.04
N GLU A 216 -12.79 18.06 -14.13
CA GLU A 216 -13.74 17.36 -13.28
C GLU A 216 -14.27 16.14 -14.04
N GLY A 217 -14.58 15.09 -13.29
CA GLY A 217 -15.25 13.91 -13.83
C GLY A 217 -16.31 13.41 -12.84
N PRO A 218 -17.35 12.73 -13.36
CA PRO A 218 -18.46 12.29 -12.51
C PRO A 218 -17.99 11.25 -11.49
N THR A 219 -18.62 11.21 -10.32
CA THR A 219 -18.48 10.03 -9.45
C THR A 219 -19.18 8.84 -10.09
N GLU A 220 -18.51 7.68 -10.06
CA GLU A 220 -19.09 6.39 -10.44
C GLU A 220 -19.30 5.49 -9.22
N THR A 221 -19.25 6.06 -8.01
CA THR A 221 -19.40 5.32 -6.75
C THR A 221 -20.79 4.69 -6.66
N VAL A 222 -20.84 3.37 -6.50
CA VAL A 222 -22.10 2.64 -6.31
C VAL A 222 -22.52 2.69 -4.85
N VAL A 223 -23.24 3.75 -4.46
CA VAL A 223 -23.57 4.09 -3.06
C VAL A 223 -24.21 2.93 -2.30
N ALA A 224 -25.07 2.13 -2.95
CA ALA A 224 -25.74 0.98 -2.34
C ALA A 224 -24.76 -0.13 -1.86
N THR A 225 -23.54 -0.16 -2.38
CA THR A 225 -22.50 -1.15 -2.01
C THR A 225 -21.61 -0.69 -0.85
N LEU A 226 -21.79 0.55 -0.38
CA LEU A 226 -21.08 1.09 0.77
C LEU A 226 -21.77 0.67 2.06
N THR A 227 -21.00 0.55 3.13
CA THR A 227 -21.53 0.42 4.48
C THR A 227 -22.36 1.65 4.85
N SER A 228 -23.20 1.58 5.88
CA SER A 228 -23.97 2.76 6.33
C SER A 228 -23.06 3.93 6.73
N ALA A 229 -21.85 3.66 7.22
CA ALA A 229 -20.86 4.69 7.50
C ALA A 229 -20.29 5.27 6.19
N GLY A 230 -19.93 4.42 5.24
CA GLY A 230 -19.46 4.82 3.92
C GLY A 230 -20.48 5.64 3.14
N GLN A 231 -21.78 5.32 3.22
CA GLN A 231 -22.85 6.11 2.60
C GLN A 231 -22.94 7.53 3.16
N ARG A 232 -22.87 7.67 4.49
CA ARG A 232 -22.84 8.99 5.15
C ARG A 232 -21.58 9.77 4.77
N LEU A 233 -20.44 9.09 4.71
CA LEU A 233 -19.20 9.71 4.30
C LEU A 233 -19.25 10.17 2.84
N GLN A 234 -19.77 9.34 1.93
CA GLN A 234 -19.93 9.66 0.51
C GLN A 234 -20.77 10.93 0.34
N ALA A 235 -21.89 11.06 1.05
CA ALA A 235 -22.71 12.27 1.01
C ALA A 235 -21.94 13.53 1.44
N LYS A 236 -21.00 13.41 2.40
CA LYS A 236 -20.17 14.51 2.90
C LYS A 236 -19.02 14.89 1.96
N ILE A 237 -18.42 13.91 1.26
CA ILE A 237 -17.16 14.12 0.51
C ILE A 237 -17.33 14.16 -1.00
N ARG A 238 -18.45 13.69 -1.54
CA ARG A 238 -18.65 13.49 -2.99
C ARG A 238 -18.23 14.70 -3.82
N GLU A 239 -18.83 15.87 -3.58
CA GLU A 239 -18.58 17.06 -4.40
C GLU A 239 -17.10 17.49 -4.32
N ALA A 240 -16.52 17.44 -3.11
CA ALA A 240 -15.12 17.77 -2.91
C ALA A 240 -14.18 16.80 -3.66
N CYS A 241 -14.52 15.52 -3.72
CA CYS A 241 -13.73 14.50 -4.41
C CYS A 241 -13.96 14.49 -5.93
N GLU A 242 -15.15 14.84 -6.43
CA GLU A 242 -15.38 15.02 -7.88
C GLU A 242 -14.49 16.16 -8.44
N LYS A 243 -14.35 17.23 -7.65
CA LYS A 243 -13.52 18.40 -8.01
C LYS A 243 -12.03 18.18 -7.73
N GLY A 244 -11.70 17.79 -6.49
CA GLY A 244 -10.33 17.67 -5.98
C GLY A 244 -9.69 16.28 -6.05
N SER A 245 -10.43 15.26 -6.51
CA SER A 245 -9.94 13.89 -6.76
C SER A 245 -9.24 13.26 -5.55
N LEU A 246 -8.21 12.43 -5.81
CA LEU A 246 -7.45 11.69 -4.81
C LEU A 246 -6.92 12.58 -3.69
N GLY A 247 -6.45 13.78 -4.02
CA GLY A 247 -5.98 14.75 -3.02
C GLY A 247 -7.04 15.07 -1.97
N ALA A 248 -8.22 15.50 -2.42
CA ALA A 248 -9.34 15.82 -1.53
C ALA A 248 -9.84 14.60 -0.75
N TRP A 249 -9.88 13.42 -1.39
CA TRP A 249 -10.29 12.18 -0.75
C TRP A 249 -9.34 11.78 0.38
N LEU A 250 -8.03 11.70 0.11
CA LEU A 250 -7.03 11.37 1.12
C LEU A 250 -7.08 12.37 2.28
N ASP A 251 -7.05 13.67 1.98
CA ASP A 251 -7.02 14.69 3.03
C ASP A 251 -8.23 14.56 3.97
N ARG A 252 -9.43 14.31 3.42
CA ARG A 252 -10.66 14.15 4.20
C ARG A 252 -10.69 12.88 5.02
N LEU A 253 -10.22 11.76 4.46
CA LEU A 253 -10.26 10.45 5.11
C LEU A 253 -9.20 10.27 6.19
N LEU A 254 -8.16 11.12 6.26
CA LEU A 254 -7.15 11.07 7.34
C LEU A 254 -7.74 11.21 8.76
N THR A 255 -8.97 11.74 8.90
CA THR A 255 -9.70 11.84 10.19
C THR A 255 -10.86 10.85 10.33
N GLU A 256 -11.14 10.08 9.29
CA GLU A 256 -12.23 9.11 9.33
C GLU A 256 -11.70 7.78 9.92
N PRO A 257 -12.54 6.99 10.60
CA PRO A 257 -12.11 5.84 11.39
C PRO A 257 -11.84 4.58 10.53
N TYR A 258 -10.98 4.72 9.52
CA TYR A 258 -10.47 3.62 8.70
C TYR A 258 -9.06 3.24 9.13
N ASP A 259 -8.77 1.94 9.15
CA ASP A 259 -7.43 1.44 9.47
C ASP A 259 -6.52 1.44 8.25
N ALA A 260 -7.10 1.40 7.04
CA ALA A 260 -6.36 1.51 5.80
C ALA A 260 -7.10 2.30 4.73
N LEU A 261 -6.31 3.09 3.99
CA LEU A 261 -6.69 3.72 2.73
C LEU A 261 -5.97 3.00 1.61
N VAL A 262 -6.73 2.52 0.63
CA VAL A 262 -6.21 1.77 -0.50
C VAL A 262 -6.50 2.52 -1.79
N VAL A 263 -5.51 2.75 -2.63
CA VAL A 263 -5.65 3.51 -3.87
C VAL A 263 -5.25 2.64 -5.05
N PHE A 264 -6.12 2.52 -6.04
CA PHE A 264 -5.83 1.91 -7.34
C PHE A 264 -5.91 2.96 -8.43
N SER A 265 -4.81 3.13 -9.18
CA SER A 265 -4.71 4.08 -10.29
C SER A 265 -3.55 3.72 -11.23
N ASP A 266 -3.46 4.40 -12.37
CA ASP A 266 -2.28 4.43 -13.22
C ASP A 266 -1.23 5.48 -12.79
N PHE A 267 -1.58 6.33 -11.81
CA PHE A 267 -0.78 7.41 -11.23
C PHE A 267 -0.21 8.40 -12.25
N GLN A 268 -0.83 8.57 -13.42
CA GLN A 268 -0.33 9.50 -14.45
C GLN A 268 -0.58 10.97 -14.10
N ASP A 269 -1.62 11.24 -13.32
CA ASP A 269 -2.06 12.60 -12.99
C ASP A 269 -1.09 13.38 -12.10
N GLY A 270 -0.46 12.67 -11.15
CA GLY A 270 0.55 13.19 -10.25
C GLY A 270 0.10 14.22 -9.22
N VAL A 271 1.11 14.81 -8.58
CA VAL A 271 1.00 15.92 -7.63
C VAL A 271 1.19 17.22 -8.40
N ARG A 272 0.28 18.17 -8.20
CA ARG A 272 0.32 19.51 -8.77
C ARG A 272 0.22 20.54 -7.66
N ILE A 273 1.15 21.50 -7.65
CA ILE A 273 1.15 22.59 -6.68
C ILE A 273 1.02 23.89 -7.45
N TYR A 274 -0.01 24.63 -7.10
CA TYR A 274 -0.25 25.99 -7.55
C TYR A 274 0.11 26.95 -6.43
N GLU A 275 0.49 28.17 -6.80
CA GLU A 275 0.57 29.29 -5.88
C GLU A 275 -0.45 30.35 -6.30
N GLU A 276 -0.94 31.14 -5.35
CA GLU A 276 -1.71 32.34 -5.67
C GLU A 276 -0.89 33.26 -6.58
N GLY A 277 -1.41 33.55 -7.77
CA GLY A 277 -0.77 34.43 -8.73
C GLY A 277 -1.23 35.88 -8.61
N ALA A 278 -0.57 36.77 -9.36
CA ALA A 278 -0.97 38.16 -9.45
C ALA A 278 -2.44 38.28 -9.90
N LYS A 279 -3.23 39.09 -9.19
CA LYS A 279 -4.69 39.26 -9.39
C LYS A 279 -5.55 38.03 -9.05
N GLY A 280 -5.03 37.09 -8.26
CA GLY A 280 -5.80 35.96 -7.73
C GLY A 280 -5.94 34.77 -8.69
N ALA A 281 -5.28 34.79 -9.84
CA ALA A 281 -5.26 33.65 -10.76
C ALA A 281 -4.18 32.64 -10.32
N PRO A 282 -4.51 31.40 -9.94
CA PRO A 282 -3.51 30.42 -9.53
C PRO A 282 -2.54 30.07 -10.66
N HIS A 283 -1.25 29.96 -10.34
CA HIS A 283 -0.21 29.59 -11.30
C HIS A 283 0.49 28.30 -10.89
N LEU A 284 0.69 27.38 -11.86
CA LEU A 284 1.30 26.08 -11.61
C LEU A 284 2.82 26.24 -11.43
N ILE A 285 3.34 25.84 -10.27
CA ILE A 285 4.77 25.90 -9.95
C ILE A 285 5.42 24.52 -9.86
N TYR A 286 4.64 23.47 -9.68
CA TYR A 286 5.14 22.10 -9.62
C TYR A 286 4.13 21.13 -10.19
N SER A 287 4.64 20.19 -10.99
CA SER A 287 3.88 19.04 -11.45
C SER A 287 4.85 17.89 -11.70
N ASP A 288 4.57 16.72 -11.13
CA ASP A 288 5.27 15.46 -11.45
C ASP A 288 4.38 14.48 -12.24
N SER A 289 3.31 15.01 -12.84
CA SER A 289 2.45 14.29 -13.79
C SER A 289 3.25 13.70 -14.96
N ALA A 290 2.75 12.59 -15.50
CA ALA A 290 3.26 12.03 -16.76
C ALA A 290 3.03 12.98 -17.96
N TYR A 291 2.00 13.84 -17.90
CA TYR A 291 1.58 14.70 -19.02
C TYR A 291 2.34 16.02 -19.08
N HIS A 292 2.66 16.59 -17.92
CA HIS A 292 3.31 17.90 -17.85
C HIS A 292 4.16 17.96 -16.58
N ARG A 293 5.47 18.17 -16.74
CA ARG A 293 6.43 18.22 -15.63
C ARG A 293 6.99 19.60 -15.46
N VAL A 294 6.91 20.11 -14.24
CA VAL A 294 7.46 21.43 -13.85
C VAL A 294 8.00 21.30 -12.43
N ASN A 295 9.13 21.94 -12.15
CA ASN A 295 9.63 22.05 -10.79
C ASN A 295 10.24 23.44 -10.54
N GLN A 296 9.40 24.33 -10.02
CA GLN A 296 9.75 25.68 -9.58
C GLN A 296 9.35 25.86 -8.11
N ARG A 297 9.39 24.76 -7.33
CA ARG A 297 9.06 24.78 -5.90
C ARG A 297 10.00 25.77 -5.19
N LYS A 298 9.40 26.72 -4.46
CA LYS A 298 10.15 27.66 -3.62
C LYS A 298 10.47 27.07 -2.25
N ALA A 299 9.58 26.23 -1.73
CA ALA A 299 9.71 25.60 -0.42
C ALA A 299 10.13 24.12 -0.54
N PRO A 300 11.00 23.64 0.37
CA PRO A 300 11.39 22.22 0.42
C PRO A 300 10.22 21.32 0.84
N SER A 301 9.24 21.85 1.58
CA SER A 301 8.02 21.16 1.97
C SER A 301 6.88 22.15 2.26
N TYR A 302 5.66 21.77 1.91
CA TYR A 302 4.44 22.52 2.24
C TYR A 302 3.81 21.99 3.54
N ARG A 303 2.93 22.79 4.15
CA ARG A 303 2.22 22.44 5.38
C ARG A 303 1.40 21.16 5.21
N TRP A 304 0.65 21.03 4.12
CA TRP A 304 -0.18 19.85 3.85
C TRP A 304 0.67 18.58 3.71
N GLU A 305 1.86 18.66 3.09
CA GLU A 305 2.77 17.52 2.95
C GLU A 305 3.22 17.01 4.32
N ARG A 306 3.61 17.92 5.22
CA ARG A 306 4.00 17.60 6.59
C ARG A 306 2.84 17.01 7.39
N ALA A 307 1.65 17.60 7.27
CA ALA A 307 0.45 17.14 7.97
C ALA A 307 0.05 15.72 7.54
N TRP A 308 0.16 15.40 6.24
CA TRP A 308 -0.10 14.05 5.74
C TRP A 308 0.93 13.05 6.27
N LEU A 309 2.23 13.36 6.17
CA LEU A 309 3.28 12.49 6.70
C LEU A 309 3.12 12.23 8.20
N GLU A 310 2.74 13.26 8.97
CA GLU A 310 2.45 13.11 10.39
C GLU A 310 1.22 12.23 10.64
N ALA A 311 0.12 12.44 9.91
CA ALA A 311 -1.10 11.65 10.08
C ALA A 311 -0.88 10.16 9.73
N PHE A 312 -0.19 9.88 8.62
CA PHE A 312 0.18 8.52 8.22
C PHE A 312 1.19 7.90 9.21
N GLY A 313 2.14 8.67 9.72
CA GLY A 313 3.11 8.23 10.73
C GLY A 313 2.51 7.78 12.06
N ARG A 314 1.22 8.06 12.30
CA ARG A 314 0.48 7.63 13.50
C ARG A 314 -0.16 6.24 13.37
N ALA A 315 -0.01 5.57 12.22
CA ALA A 315 -0.67 4.30 11.95
C ALA A 315 -0.28 3.16 12.90
N ASP A 316 0.99 3.09 13.31
CA ASP A 316 1.45 2.07 14.27
C ASP A 316 0.87 2.25 15.67
N ARG A 317 0.32 3.44 15.97
CA ARG A 317 -0.38 3.73 17.24
C ARG A 317 -1.90 3.62 17.10
N HIS A 318 -2.40 3.10 15.97
CA HIS A 318 -3.83 3.05 15.64
C HIS A 318 -4.50 4.44 15.62
N GLN A 319 -3.73 5.49 15.33
CA GLN A 319 -4.17 6.89 15.33
C GLN A 319 -4.13 7.52 13.94
N GLY A 320 -3.96 6.70 12.90
CA GLY A 320 -3.97 7.08 11.50
C GLY A 320 -4.08 5.84 10.62
N PRO A 321 -4.48 5.98 9.34
CA PRO A 321 -4.63 4.84 8.46
C PRO A 321 -3.27 4.40 7.88
N ARG A 322 -3.17 3.12 7.50
CA ARG A 322 -2.12 2.61 6.61
C ARG A 322 -2.45 2.93 5.15
N LEU A 323 -1.47 3.37 4.37
CA LEU A 323 -1.67 3.70 2.95
C LEU A 323 -1.15 2.57 2.05
N TYR A 324 -2.02 2.06 1.17
CA TYR A 324 -1.66 1.08 0.16
C TYR A 324 -1.90 1.65 -1.23
N LEU A 325 -0.90 1.56 -2.11
CA LEU A 325 -0.97 2.06 -3.48
C LEU A 325 -0.79 0.90 -4.46
N TYR A 326 -1.70 0.75 -5.40
CA TYR A 326 -1.62 -0.26 -6.45
C TYR A 326 -1.57 0.44 -7.80
N SER A 327 -0.41 0.36 -8.45
CA SER A 327 -0.19 0.99 -9.75
C SER A 327 -0.32 -0.01 -10.89
N ILE A 328 -1.01 0.37 -11.96
CA ILE A 328 -1.09 -0.44 -13.17
C ILE A 328 -0.12 -0.02 -14.29
N GLN A 329 0.49 1.16 -14.18
CA GLN A 329 1.28 1.72 -15.28
C GLN A 329 2.46 2.57 -14.83
N THR A 330 2.23 3.60 -14.01
CA THR A 330 3.28 4.54 -13.59
C THR A 330 3.60 4.34 -12.13
N THR A 331 4.87 4.33 -11.75
CA THR A 331 5.24 4.35 -10.34
C THR A 331 4.56 5.51 -9.62
N PRO A 332 3.93 5.30 -8.45
CA PRO A 332 3.33 6.38 -7.68
C PRO A 332 4.35 7.48 -7.36
N GLN A 333 3.86 8.72 -7.21
CA GLN A 333 4.70 9.88 -6.96
C GLN A 333 5.53 9.70 -5.69
N ALA A 334 6.76 10.24 -5.71
CA ALA A 334 7.72 10.08 -4.61
C ALA A 334 7.14 10.53 -3.25
N PHE A 335 6.33 11.60 -3.23
CA PHE A 335 5.65 12.04 -2.03
C PHE A 335 4.64 11.00 -1.49
N LEU A 336 3.82 10.40 -2.37
CA LEU A 336 2.88 9.35 -1.97
C LEU A 336 3.61 8.10 -1.46
N LEU A 337 4.75 7.74 -2.05
CA LEU A 337 5.59 6.65 -1.55
C LEU A 337 6.15 6.93 -0.14
N ARG A 338 6.52 8.17 0.16
CA ARG A 338 6.92 8.56 1.53
C ARG A 338 5.75 8.44 2.52
N CYS A 339 4.52 8.74 2.10
CA CYS A 339 3.33 8.51 2.93
C CYS A 339 3.09 7.01 3.17
N VAL A 340 3.29 6.16 2.14
CA VAL A 340 3.23 4.70 2.28
C VAL A 340 4.23 4.21 3.33
N GLU A 341 5.49 4.64 3.21
CA GLU A 341 6.57 4.30 4.14
C GLU A 341 6.24 4.75 5.56
N ALA A 342 5.84 6.02 5.75
CA ALA A 342 5.46 6.57 7.05
C ALA A 342 4.32 5.78 7.70
N SER A 343 3.38 5.27 6.90
CA SER A 343 2.23 4.51 7.39
C SER A 343 2.51 3.01 7.64
N GLY A 344 3.68 2.51 7.24
CA GLY A 344 3.97 1.07 7.23
C GLY A 344 3.06 0.27 6.30
N GLY A 345 2.55 0.90 5.24
CA GLY A 345 1.73 0.27 4.20
C GLY A 345 2.58 -0.35 3.09
N ALA A 346 2.04 -0.45 1.87
CA ALA A 346 2.78 -0.97 0.73
C ALA A 346 2.40 -0.32 -0.61
N ALA A 347 3.36 -0.23 -1.53
CA ALA A 347 3.13 0.12 -2.92
C ALA A 347 3.40 -1.09 -3.81
N VAL A 348 2.46 -1.45 -4.68
CA VAL A 348 2.51 -2.65 -5.52
C VAL A 348 2.30 -2.30 -6.98
N ASP A 349 3.14 -2.84 -7.85
CA ASP A 349 2.91 -2.84 -9.29
C ASP A 349 1.98 -4.02 -9.66
N VAL A 350 0.83 -3.69 -10.19
CA VAL A 350 -0.18 -4.61 -10.73
C VAL A 350 -0.32 -4.47 -12.24
N GLY A 351 0.73 -4.05 -12.94
CA GLY A 351 0.76 -3.91 -14.41
C GLY A 351 0.48 -5.21 -15.16
N TRP A 352 0.59 -6.35 -14.48
CA TRP A 352 0.12 -7.65 -14.99
C TRP A 352 -1.38 -7.70 -15.29
N LEU A 353 -2.19 -6.84 -14.67
CA LEU A 353 -3.62 -6.70 -15.00
C LEU A 353 -3.81 -6.23 -16.44
N ARG A 354 -2.89 -5.40 -16.96
CA ARG A 354 -2.88 -4.93 -18.35
C ARG A 354 -2.31 -5.97 -19.31
N SER A 355 -1.21 -6.63 -18.94
CA SER A 355 -0.52 -7.59 -19.81
C SER A 355 -1.18 -8.97 -19.86
N GLY A 356 -2.10 -9.26 -18.93
CA GLY A 356 -2.73 -10.57 -18.77
C GLY A 356 -1.81 -11.66 -18.19
N ARG A 357 -0.53 -11.34 -17.91
CA ARG A 357 0.45 -12.28 -17.37
C ARG A 357 0.89 -11.82 -15.99
N ARG A 358 0.47 -12.53 -14.93
CA ARG A 358 1.11 -12.37 -13.60
C ARG A 358 2.59 -12.70 -13.79
N GLY A 359 3.46 -11.70 -13.61
CA GLY A 359 4.90 -11.94 -13.51
C GLY A 359 5.13 -12.98 -12.42
N ARG A 360 5.76 -14.09 -12.81
CA ARG A 360 6.14 -15.16 -11.89
C ARG A 360 7.47 -14.84 -11.26
#